data_AF-A0A349K000-F1
#
_entry.id   AF-A0A349K000-F1
#
_cell.length_a   1.000
_cell.length_b   1.000
_cell.length_c   1.000
_cell.angle_alpha   90.00
_cell.angle_beta   90.00
_cell.angle_gamma   90.00
#
_symmetry.space_group_name_H-M   'P 1'
#
loop_
_entity.id
_entity.type
_entity.pdbx_description
1 polymer ?
#
loop_
_entity_poly.entity_id
_entity_poly.type
_entity_poly.pdbx_seq_one_letter_code
_entity_poly.pdbx_strand_id
1 'polypeptide(L)'
;MRILLSALGAAALTLPSSAQEDAPEKESTPTFLNRRGTEHFFAGRIAESLQDWDRVVKMVPRQAPHHWQRGIALYYAGRYGDGVAQFKIHQTVNGTDVENAVWHFICAVRAKGGTVKNAREKMYPYAGDRRIPLREVHALFKGSGSTEKVLAAAGRDQSDKLKLRNHLCYAHLYLGLYYEALGETGKAAEHMKKAAVDYKMDHYMGKVAQIHHNLRTGKKQPVRQ
;
A
#
# COMPACT_ATOMS: atom_id res chain seq x y z
N MET A 1 -53.35 45.40 58.50
CA MET A 1 -52.06 46.03 58.15
C MET A 1 -51.14 44.94 57.64
N ARG A 2 -50.81 44.98 56.35
CA ARG A 2 -50.01 43.96 55.63
C ARG A 2 -48.53 44.10 56.02
N ILE A 3 -47.85 43.00 56.33
CA ILE A 3 -46.40 42.89 56.12
C ILE A 3 -46.12 41.52 55.50
N LEU A 4 -45.95 41.55 54.19
CA LEU A 4 -45.29 40.51 53.38
C LEU A 4 -43.79 40.70 53.57
N LEU A 5 -43.04 39.66 53.96
CA LEU A 5 -41.61 39.61 53.69
C LEU A 5 -41.26 38.34 52.90
N SER A 6 -40.60 38.61 51.79
CA SER A 6 -40.30 37.79 50.63
C SER A 6 -39.28 36.69 50.92
N ALA A 7 -39.55 35.47 50.44
CA ALA A 7 -38.55 34.43 50.32
C ALA A 7 -37.70 34.68 49.06
N LEU A 8 -36.40 34.95 49.24
CA LEU A 8 -35.43 34.90 48.13
C LEU A 8 -35.08 33.44 47.85
N GLY A 9 -35.56 32.90 46.74
CA GLY A 9 -35.08 31.65 46.18
C GLY A 9 -33.74 31.87 45.47
N ALA A 10 -32.68 31.25 45.97
CA ALA A 10 -31.40 31.20 45.28
C ALA A 10 -31.50 30.21 44.10
N ALA A 11 -31.65 30.73 42.88
CA ALA A 11 -31.52 29.94 41.67
C ALA A 11 -30.03 29.68 41.40
N ALA A 12 -29.56 28.48 41.70
CA ALA A 12 -28.23 28.03 41.30
C ALA A 12 -28.22 27.83 39.77
N LEU A 13 -27.62 28.77 39.04
CA LEU A 13 -27.27 28.56 37.63
C LEU A 13 -26.16 27.52 37.55
N THR A 14 -26.53 26.28 37.24
CA THR A 14 -25.58 25.28 36.76
C THR A 14 -25.16 25.64 35.34
N LEU A 15 -23.97 26.23 35.19
CA LEU A 15 -23.35 26.38 33.88
C LEU A 15 -23.09 24.98 33.29
N PRO A 16 -23.36 24.76 31.99
CA PRO A 16 -22.97 23.52 31.34
C PRO A 16 -21.45 23.39 31.42
N SER A 17 -20.98 22.27 31.97
CA SER A 17 -19.58 21.87 31.85
C SER A 17 -19.22 21.88 30.37
N SER A 18 -18.35 22.79 29.96
CA SER A 18 -17.78 22.80 28.62
C SER A 18 -17.15 21.43 28.41
N ALA A 19 -17.66 20.67 27.43
CA ALA A 19 -17.08 19.41 27.01
C ALA A 19 -15.58 19.62 26.80
N GLN A 20 -14.80 19.07 27.72
CA GLN A 20 -13.36 19.00 27.62
C GLN A 20 -13.12 17.99 26.49
N GLU A 21 -12.80 18.48 25.29
CA GLU A 21 -12.29 17.61 24.23
C GLU A 21 -10.95 17.07 24.74
N ASP A 22 -10.98 15.87 25.32
CA ASP A 22 -9.79 15.16 25.75
C ASP A 22 -8.84 15.07 24.54
N ALA A 23 -7.63 15.61 24.71
CA ALA A 23 -6.60 15.50 23.69
C ALA A 23 -6.46 14.01 23.32
N PRO A 24 -6.45 13.64 22.03
CA PRO A 24 -6.44 12.25 21.62
C PRO A 24 -5.25 11.55 22.29
N GLU A 25 -5.53 10.45 23.00
CA GLU A 25 -4.47 9.59 23.56
C GLU A 25 -3.41 9.37 22.49
N LYS A 26 -2.13 9.44 22.85
CA LYS A 26 -1.01 9.37 21.90
C LYS A 26 -1.12 8.19 20.92
N GLU A 27 -1.69 7.08 21.37
CA GLU A 27 -1.93 5.84 20.61
C GLU A 27 -3.07 5.93 19.57
N SER A 28 -3.82 7.02 19.58
CA SER A 28 -4.92 7.29 18.66
C SER A 28 -4.59 8.37 17.62
N THR A 29 -3.43 9.02 17.71
CA THR A 29 -3.03 10.06 16.77
C THR A 29 -2.81 9.50 15.35
N PRO A 30 -3.16 10.23 14.28
CA PRO A 30 -2.95 9.75 12.91
C PRO A 30 -1.51 9.34 12.61
N THR A 31 -0.53 10.08 13.15
CA THR A 31 0.90 9.77 12.99
C THR A 31 1.28 8.45 13.64
N PHE A 32 0.82 8.21 14.86
CA PHE A 32 1.09 6.95 15.57
C PHE A 32 0.45 5.77 14.83
N LEU A 33 -0.83 5.89 14.47
CA LEU A 33 -1.56 4.87 13.71
C LEU A 33 -0.87 4.58 12.36
N ASN A 34 -0.41 5.62 11.66
CA ASN A 34 0.29 5.43 10.39
C ASN A 34 1.59 4.62 10.55
N ARG A 35 2.38 4.94 11.59
CA ARG A 35 3.60 4.21 11.92
C ARG A 35 3.30 2.77 12.33
N ARG A 36 2.35 2.57 13.23
CA ARG A 36 1.96 1.23 13.70
C ARG A 36 1.41 0.38 12.55
N GLY A 37 0.61 0.97 11.66
CA GLY A 37 0.14 0.32 10.43
C GLY A 37 1.27 -0.13 9.51
N THR A 38 2.36 0.65 9.43
CA THR A 38 3.58 0.25 8.70
C THR A 38 4.29 -0.93 9.38
N GLU A 39 4.42 -0.89 10.70
CA GLU A 39 5.04 -1.97 11.48
C GLU A 39 4.23 -3.28 11.39
N HIS A 40 2.89 -3.19 11.44
CA HIS A 40 1.99 -4.31 11.17
C HIS A 40 2.20 -4.88 9.76
N PHE A 41 2.25 -4.01 8.74
CA PHE A 41 2.46 -4.43 7.36
C PHE A 41 3.79 -5.19 7.19
N PHE A 42 4.88 -4.63 7.73
CA PHE A 42 6.21 -5.25 7.67
C PHE A 42 6.29 -6.58 8.42
N ALA A 43 5.44 -6.79 9.42
CA ALA A 43 5.31 -8.08 10.10
C ALA A 43 4.35 -9.06 9.40
N GLY A 44 3.81 -8.72 8.23
CA GLY A 44 2.82 -9.54 7.51
C GLY A 44 1.43 -9.55 8.14
N ARG A 45 1.19 -8.69 9.15
CA ARG A 45 -0.11 -8.52 9.83
C ARG A 45 -0.99 -7.56 9.03
N ILE A 46 -1.47 -8.03 7.88
CA ILE A 46 -2.14 -7.21 6.85
C ILE A 46 -3.47 -6.63 7.36
N ALA A 47 -4.24 -7.38 8.13
CA ALA A 47 -5.55 -6.92 8.63
C ALA A 47 -5.38 -5.77 9.63
N GLU A 48 -4.46 -5.90 10.57
CA GLU A 48 -4.15 -4.88 11.58
C GLU A 48 -3.54 -3.63 10.94
N SER A 49 -2.70 -3.80 9.91
CA SER A 49 -2.18 -2.69 9.11
C SER A 49 -3.31 -1.87 8.46
N LEU A 50 -4.28 -2.54 7.85
CA LEU A 50 -5.43 -1.87 7.25
C LEU A 50 -6.33 -1.22 8.29
N GLN A 51 -6.53 -1.82 9.46
CA GLN A 51 -7.33 -1.21 10.52
C GLN A 51 -6.77 0.16 10.93
N ASP A 52 -5.45 0.24 11.12
CA ASP A 52 -4.79 1.50 11.47
C ASP A 52 -4.86 2.52 10.34
N TRP A 53 -4.54 2.13 9.11
CA TRP A 53 -4.56 3.05 7.97
C TRP A 53 -5.97 3.47 7.54
N ASP A 54 -6.98 2.62 7.68
CA ASP A 54 -8.40 2.97 7.48
C ASP A 54 -8.82 4.05 8.50
N ARG A 55 -8.37 3.94 9.75
CA ARG A 55 -8.60 4.96 10.78
C ARG A 55 -7.88 6.27 10.45
N VAL A 56 -6.63 6.23 9.96
CA VAL A 56 -5.90 7.43 9.52
C VAL A 56 -6.66 8.16 8.42
N VAL A 57 -7.11 7.44 7.38
CA VAL A 57 -7.86 8.04 6.26
C VAL A 57 -9.22 8.59 6.71
N LYS A 58 -9.88 7.96 7.70
CA LYS A 58 -11.11 8.49 8.29
C LYS A 58 -10.88 9.76 9.11
N MET A 59 -9.79 9.81 9.87
CA MET A 59 -9.43 10.98 10.69
C MET A 59 -8.94 12.16 9.87
N VAL A 60 -8.19 11.89 8.79
CA VAL A 60 -7.62 12.91 7.91
C VAL A 60 -7.90 12.56 6.45
N PRO A 61 -9.13 12.80 5.94
CA PRO A 61 -9.52 12.40 4.58
C PRO A 61 -8.61 12.95 3.47
N ARG A 62 -8.00 14.13 3.70
CA ARG A 62 -7.03 14.72 2.76
C ARG A 62 -5.74 13.91 2.60
N GLN A 63 -5.40 13.03 3.53
CA GLN A 63 -4.24 12.13 3.40
C GLN A 63 -4.53 10.92 2.51
N ALA A 64 -5.80 10.60 2.19
CA ALA A 64 -6.14 9.40 1.45
C ALA A 64 -5.40 9.26 0.10
N PRO A 65 -5.27 10.31 -0.73
CA PRO A 65 -4.48 10.24 -1.96
C PRO A 65 -2.99 9.97 -1.72
N HIS A 66 -2.43 10.31 -0.56
CA HIS A 66 -1.02 10.10 -0.24
C HIS A 66 -0.75 8.71 0.38
N HIS A 67 -1.79 7.93 0.66
CA HIS A 67 -1.70 6.67 1.41
C HIS A 67 -1.54 5.42 0.51
N TRP A 68 -0.60 5.47 -0.45
CA TRP A 68 -0.38 4.38 -1.42
C TRP A 68 -0.06 3.01 -0.77
N GLN A 69 0.60 3.02 0.39
CA GLN A 69 0.93 1.82 1.19
C GLN A 69 -0.33 1.03 1.57
N ARG A 70 -1.44 1.73 1.83
CA ARG A 70 -2.74 1.11 2.10
C ARG A 70 -3.26 0.37 0.88
N GLY A 71 -3.02 0.88 -0.33
CA GLY A 71 -3.37 0.20 -1.59
C GLY A 71 -2.66 -1.14 -1.73
N ILE A 72 -1.39 -1.19 -1.33
CA ILE A 72 -0.59 -2.43 -1.31
C ILE A 72 -1.15 -3.41 -0.27
N ALA A 73 -1.50 -2.94 0.93
CA ALA A 73 -2.13 -3.80 1.93
C ALA A 73 -3.51 -4.32 1.49
N LEU A 74 -4.32 -3.50 0.80
CA LEU A 74 -5.60 -3.92 0.22
C LEU A 74 -5.43 -5.06 -0.79
N TYR A 75 -4.36 -5.04 -1.59
CA TYR A 75 -4.01 -6.16 -2.49
C TYR A 75 -3.77 -7.46 -1.71
N TYR A 76 -2.99 -7.40 -0.63
CA TYR A 76 -2.70 -8.59 0.18
C TYR A 76 -3.91 -9.07 0.98
N ALA A 77 -4.84 -8.18 1.34
CA ALA A 77 -6.10 -8.53 1.98
C ALA A 77 -7.15 -9.10 1.00
N GLY A 78 -6.85 -9.18 -0.30
CA GLY A 78 -7.82 -9.60 -1.32
C GLY A 78 -8.91 -8.56 -1.62
N ARG A 79 -8.80 -7.35 -1.06
CA ARG A 79 -9.72 -6.23 -1.28
C ARG A 79 -9.35 -5.48 -2.56
N TYR A 80 -9.32 -6.20 -3.69
CA TYR A 80 -8.77 -5.70 -4.95
C TYR A 80 -9.53 -4.49 -5.52
N GLY A 81 -10.86 -4.44 -5.39
CA GLY A 81 -11.66 -3.29 -5.81
C GLY A 81 -11.31 -2.01 -5.05
N ASP A 82 -11.10 -2.13 -3.73
CA ASP A 82 -10.66 -1.02 -2.90
C ASP A 82 -9.23 -0.60 -3.25
N GLY A 83 -8.37 -1.56 -3.58
CA GLY A 83 -7.01 -1.30 -4.09
C GLY A 83 -7.03 -0.49 -5.39
N VAL A 84 -7.88 -0.86 -6.36
CA VAL A 84 -8.11 -0.08 -7.59
C VAL A 84 -8.52 1.35 -7.25
N ALA A 85 -9.49 1.53 -6.34
CA ALA A 85 -9.94 2.86 -5.92
C ALA A 85 -8.84 3.68 -5.25
N GLN A 86 -8.03 3.05 -4.39
CA GLN A 86 -6.91 3.67 -3.68
C GLN A 86 -5.82 4.15 -4.64
N PHE A 87 -5.43 3.35 -5.63
CA PHE A 87 -4.41 3.76 -6.60
C PHE A 87 -4.96 4.76 -7.63
N LYS A 88 -6.27 4.75 -7.88
CA LYS A 88 -6.93 5.81 -8.67
C LYS A 88 -6.84 7.17 -8.00
N ILE A 89 -7.07 7.27 -6.69
CA ILE A 89 -6.90 8.54 -5.98
C ILE A 89 -5.41 8.88 -5.79
N HIS A 90 -4.51 7.91 -5.65
CA HIS A 90 -3.07 8.20 -5.56
C HIS A 90 -2.51 8.80 -6.86
N GLN A 91 -3.02 8.35 -8.02
CA GLN A 91 -2.64 8.88 -9.32
C GLN A 91 -2.83 10.41 -9.41
N THR A 92 -3.74 11.02 -8.66
CA THR A 92 -4.00 12.46 -8.71
C THR A 92 -2.92 13.30 -8.02
N VAL A 93 -2.11 12.70 -7.14
CA VAL A 93 -1.02 13.38 -6.42
C VAL A 93 0.37 12.90 -6.82
N ASN A 94 0.46 11.75 -7.49
CA ASN A 94 1.72 11.19 -7.97
C ASN A 94 1.54 10.50 -9.33
N GLY A 95 1.40 11.30 -10.39
CA GLY A 95 1.08 10.79 -11.72
C GLY A 95 2.25 10.13 -12.47
N THR A 96 3.48 10.30 -11.99
CA THR A 96 4.70 9.80 -12.64
C THR A 96 5.14 8.42 -12.15
N ASP A 97 4.59 7.94 -11.04
CA ASP A 97 5.00 6.70 -10.40
C ASP A 97 4.52 5.46 -11.16
N VAL A 98 5.47 4.72 -11.73
CA VAL A 98 5.19 3.45 -12.39
C VAL A 98 4.65 2.41 -11.41
N GLU A 99 5.07 2.45 -10.15
CA GLU A 99 4.60 1.50 -9.14
C GLU A 99 3.10 1.67 -8.93
N ASN A 100 2.58 2.90 -8.81
CA ASN A 100 1.14 3.16 -8.78
C ASN A 100 0.40 2.52 -9.97
N ALA A 101 0.91 2.68 -11.19
CA ALA A 101 0.30 2.09 -12.38
C ALA A 101 0.31 0.55 -12.35
N VAL A 102 1.40 -0.06 -11.88
CA VAL A 102 1.53 -1.52 -11.75
C VAL A 102 0.62 -2.07 -10.65
N TRP A 103 0.58 -1.42 -9.48
CA TRP A 103 -0.27 -1.85 -8.38
C TRP A 103 -1.76 -1.69 -8.71
N HIS A 104 -2.14 -0.60 -9.37
CA HIS A 104 -3.48 -0.44 -9.94
C HIS A 104 -3.79 -1.59 -10.91
N PHE A 105 -2.86 -1.91 -11.82
CA PHE A 105 -3.02 -2.99 -12.79
C PHE A 105 -3.26 -4.34 -12.12
N ILE A 106 -2.43 -4.76 -11.16
CA ILE A 106 -2.57 -6.10 -10.56
C ILE A 106 -3.80 -6.20 -9.65
N CYS A 107 -4.22 -5.11 -9.00
CA CYS A 107 -5.52 -5.04 -8.35
C CYS A 107 -6.66 -5.19 -9.38
N ALA A 108 -6.59 -4.48 -10.51
CA ALA A 108 -7.61 -4.56 -11.55
C ALA A 108 -7.73 -5.95 -12.19
N VAL A 109 -6.61 -6.67 -12.35
CA VAL A 109 -6.62 -8.07 -12.84
C VAL A 109 -7.33 -9.00 -11.86
N ARG A 110 -7.11 -8.84 -10.55
CA ARG A 110 -7.68 -9.74 -9.52
C ARG A 110 -9.08 -9.32 -9.03
N ALA A 111 -9.53 -8.11 -9.35
CA ALA A 111 -10.89 -7.67 -9.06
C ALA A 111 -11.93 -8.49 -9.83
N LYS A 112 -13.19 -8.46 -9.36
CA LYS A 112 -14.30 -9.20 -10.00
C LYS A 112 -14.45 -8.81 -11.48
N GLY A 113 -14.34 -9.79 -12.37
CA GLY A 113 -14.39 -9.56 -13.83
C GLY A 113 -13.11 -8.93 -14.42
N GLY A 114 -12.05 -8.83 -13.64
CA GLY A 114 -10.74 -8.36 -14.07
C GLY A 114 -10.07 -9.31 -15.07
N THR A 115 -9.37 -8.75 -16.04
CA THR A 115 -8.50 -9.49 -16.97
C THR A 115 -7.24 -8.69 -17.25
N VAL A 116 -6.17 -9.38 -17.62
CA VAL A 116 -4.92 -8.76 -18.09
C VAL A 116 -5.19 -7.78 -19.23
N LYS A 117 -6.01 -8.17 -20.21
CA LYS A 117 -6.38 -7.32 -21.35
C LYS A 117 -7.00 -5.99 -20.88
N ASN A 118 -8.05 -6.06 -20.07
CA ASN A 118 -8.75 -4.87 -19.61
C ASN A 118 -7.87 -3.98 -18.71
N ALA A 119 -7.01 -4.59 -17.89
CA ALA A 119 -6.05 -3.86 -17.07
C ALA A 119 -4.98 -3.16 -17.91
N ARG A 120 -4.51 -3.77 -19.01
CA ARG A 120 -3.56 -3.15 -19.96
C ARG A 120 -4.14 -1.93 -20.65
N GLU A 121 -5.38 -2.04 -21.12
CA GLU A 121 -6.10 -0.94 -21.78
C GLU A 121 -6.19 0.28 -20.86
N LYS A 122 -6.51 0.05 -19.57
CA LYS A 122 -6.70 1.10 -18.55
C LYS A 122 -5.42 1.49 -17.81
N MET A 123 -4.27 0.91 -18.13
CA MET A 123 -3.02 1.22 -17.46
C MET A 123 -2.61 2.67 -17.73
N TYR A 124 -2.28 3.40 -16.66
CA TYR A 124 -1.83 4.79 -16.74
C TYR A 124 -0.60 4.93 -17.66
N PRO A 125 -0.50 6.02 -18.44
CA PRO A 125 0.61 6.23 -19.35
C PRO A 125 1.93 6.40 -18.59
N TYR A 126 3.03 6.07 -19.24
CA TYR A 126 4.36 6.34 -18.70
C TYR A 126 4.59 7.86 -18.67
N ALA A 127 5.06 8.37 -17.54
CA ALA A 127 5.28 9.80 -17.34
C ALA A 127 6.67 10.12 -16.75
N GLY A 128 7.69 9.38 -17.19
CA GLY A 128 9.09 9.79 -16.97
C GLY A 128 9.77 9.30 -15.69
N ASP A 129 9.29 8.22 -15.08
CA ASP A 129 9.96 7.62 -13.91
C ASP A 129 11.41 7.21 -14.22
N ARG A 130 12.35 7.84 -13.51
CA ARG A 130 13.79 7.70 -13.78
C ARG A 130 14.43 6.50 -13.07
N ARG A 131 13.69 5.83 -12.17
CA ARG A 131 14.22 4.68 -11.43
C ARG A 131 14.41 3.49 -12.37
N ILE A 132 15.52 2.78 -12.22
CA ILE A 132 15.83 1.59 -13.02
C ILE A 132 15.29 0.35 -12.29
N PRO A 133 14.56 -0.58 -12.96
CA PRO A 133 14.20 -0.63 -14.38
C PRO A 133 12.74 -0.22 -14.66
N LEU A 134 12.22 0.84 -14.03
CA LEU A 134 10.77 1.10 -14.01
C LEU A 134 10.19 1.48 -15.38
N ARG A 135 10.97 2.09 -16.28
CA ARG A 135 10.54 2.30 -17.66
C ARG A 135 10.24 0.97 -18.37
N GLU A 136 11.14 0.00 -18.24
CA GLU A 136 10.98 -1.32 -18.86
C GLU A 136 9.87 -2.14 -18.17
N VAL A 137 9.72 -2.00 -16.85
CA VAL A 137 8.59 -2.59 -16.11
C VAL A 137 7.26 -2.03 -16.63
N HIS A 138 7.14 -0.72 -16.79
CA HIS A 138 5.94 -0.11 -17.36
C HIS A 138 5.61 -0.68 -18.74
N ALA A 139 6.60 -0.72 -19.64
CA ALA A 139 6.43 -1.27 -20.98
C ALA A 139 5.99 -2.75 -20.97
N LEU A 140 6.58 -3.57 -20.09
CA LEU A 140 6.21 -4.98 -19.90
C LEU A 140 4.73 -5.11 -19.51
N PHE A 141 4.30 -4.37 -18.50
CA PHE A 141 2.90 -4.41 -18.04
C PHE A 141 1.95 -3.86 -19.10
N LYS A 142 2.33 -2.81 -19.84
CA LYS A 142 1.54 -2.26 -20.96
C LYS A 142 1.44 -3.21 -22.16
N GLY A 143 2.32 -4.22 -22.24
CA GLY A 143 2.35 -5.21 -23.32
C GLY A 143 3.23 -4.86 -24.51
N SER A 144 4.06 -3.82 -24.40
CA SER A 144 5.04 -3.41 -25.44
C SER A 144 6.49 -3.76 -25.07
N GLY A 145 6.72 -4.27 -23.86
CA GLY A 145 8.02 -4.69 -23.33
C GLY A 145 8.18 -6.21 -23.23
N SER A 146 9.32 -6.63 -22.70
CA SER A 146 9.62 -8.04 -22.44
C SER A 146 10.39 -8.21 -21.14
N THR A 147 10.38 -9.43 -20.59
CA THR A 147 11.08 -9.74 -19.34
C THR A 147 12.58 -9.60 -19.44
N GLU A 148 13.14 -9.87 -20.63
CA GLU A 148 14.56 -9.74 -20.96
C GLU A 148 14.98 -8.28 -20.92
N LYS A 149 14.15 -7.36 -21.44
CA LYS A 149 14.44 -5.92 -21.40
C LYS A 149 14.48 -5.40 -19.96
N VAL A 150 13.59 -5.87 -19.08
CA VAL A 150 13.61 -5.51 -17.65
C VAL A 150 14.91 -5.95 -16.99
N LEU A 151 15.32 -7.21 -17.19
CA LEU A 151 16.56 -7.74 -16.61
C LEU A 151 17.81 -7.07 -17.19
N ALA A 152 17.84 -6.84 -18.50
CA ALA A 152 18.94 -6.17 -19.17
C ALA A 152 19.11 -4.71 -18.70
N ALA A 153 18.01 -3.99 -18.46
CA ALA A 153 18.07 -2.64 -17.90
C ALA A 153 18.60 -2.64 -16.47
N ALA A 154 18.12 -3.58 -15.63
CA ALA A 154 18.55 -3.68 -14.25
C ALA A 154 20.03 -4.09 -14.08
N GLY A 155 20.53 -4.97 -14.97
CA GLY A 155 21.90 -5.48 -14.93
C GLY A 155 22.92 -4.70 -15.77
N ARG A 156 22.54 -3.55 -16.36
CA ARG A 156 23.38 -2.80 -17.29
C ARG A 156 24.64 -2.23 -16.63
N ASP A 157 24.47 -1.55 -15.51
CA ASP A 157 25.57 -0.97 -14.75
C ASP A 157 25.93 -1.89 -13.59
N GLN A 158 27.12 -2.49 -13.66
CA GLN A 158 27.64 -3.42 -12.67
C GLN A 158 28.78 -2.81 -11.84
N SER A 159 29.10 -1.53 -12.05
CA SER A 159 30.20 -0.85 -11.36
C SER A 159 29.94 -0.67 -9.86
N ASP A 160 28.67 -0.47 -9.49
CA ASP A 160 28.21 -0.30 -8.11
C ASP A 160 27.33 -1.49 -7.70
N LYS A 161 27.89 -2.37 -6.87
CA LYS A 161 27.22 -3.59 -6.40
C LYS A 161 25.93 -3.30 -5.62
N LEU A 162 25.86 -2.19 -4.88
CA LEU A 162 24.69 -1.82 -4.09
C LEU A 162 23.55 -1.37 -5.00
N LYS A 163 23.85 -0.53 -5.99
CA LYS A 163 22.86 -0.11 -7.01
C LYS A 163 22.40 -1.28 -7.85
N LEU A 164 23.33 -2.12 -8.31
CA LEU A 164 23.02 -3.34 -9.06
C LEU A 164 22.04 -4.24 -8.29
N ARG A 165 22.32 -4.52 -7.02
CA ARG A 165 21.41 -5.28 -6.15
C ARG A 165 20.02 -4.64 -6.08
N ASN A 166 19.94 -3.33 -5.88
CA ASN A 166 18.66 -2.63 -5.79
C ASN A 166 17.87 -2.70 -7.11
N HIS A 167 18.52 -2.49 -8.25
CA HIS A 167 17.89 -2.60 -9.57
C HIS A 167 17.37 -4.02 -9.82
N LEU A 168 18.17 -5.05 -9.48
CA LEU A 168 17.77 -6.45 -9.60
C LEU A 168 16.63 -6.80 -8.64
N CYS A 169 16.61 -6.25 -7.42
CA CYS A 169 15.49 -6.39 -6.51
C CYS A 169 14.18 -5.87 -7.13
N TYR A 170 14.20 -4.64 -7.67
CA TYR A 170 13.05 -4.05 -8.37
C TYR A 170 12.62 -4.89 -9.59
N ALA A 171 13.58 -5.31 -10.43
CA ALA A 171 13.32 -6.14 -11.59
C ALA A 171 12.59 -7.43 -11.19
N HIS A 172 13.15 -8.16 -10.23
CA HIS A 172 12.61 -9.44 -9.80
C HIS A 172 11.28 -9.30 -9.06
N LEU A 173 11.08 -8.24 -8.26
CA LEU A 173 9.80 -7.95 -7.64
C LEU A 173 8.70 -7.79 -8.70
N TYR A 174 8.94 -6.93 -9.69
CA TYR A 174 7.93 -6.62 -10.70
C TYR A 174 7.70 -7.73 -11.71
N LEU A 175 8.73 -8.53 -12.02
CA LEU A 175 8.57 -9.75 -12.81
C LEU A 175 7.74 -10.80 -12.04
N GLY A 176 7.96 -10.92 -10.73
CA GLY A 176 7.16 -11.81 -9.87
C GLY A 176 5.68 -11.42 -9.87
N LEU A 177 5.39 -10.14 -9.67
CA LEU A 177 4.01 -9.61 -9.72
C LEU A 177 3.38 -9.74 -11.12
N TYR A 178 4.18 -9.54 -12.18
CA TYR A 178 3.73 -9.71 -13.57
C TYR A 178 3.28 -11.15 -13.82
N TYR A 179 4.14 -12.12 -13.51
CA TYR A 179 3.80 -13.54 -13.68
C TYR A 179 2.65 -13.97 -12.77
N GLU A 180 2.54 -13.43 -11.55
CA GLU A 180 1.38 -13.68 -10.68
C GLU A 180 0.08 -13.21 -11.35
N ALA A 181 0.08 -12.03 -11.98
CA ALA A 181 -1.07 -11.50 -12.70
C ALA A 181 -1.42 -12.31 -13.97
N LEU A 182 -0.45 -13.01 -14.57
CA LEU A 182 -0.68 -13.93 -15.68
C LEU A 182 -1.13 -15.33 -15.24
N GLY A 183 -1.12 -15.62 -13.94
CA GLY A 183 -1.39 -16.98 -13.41
C GLY A 183 -0.20 -17.94 -13.49
N GLU A 184 0.98 -17.47 -13.89
CA GLU A 184 2.21 -18.25 -14.04
C GLU A 184 2.91 -18.40 -12.67
N THR A 185 2.28 -19.13 -11.75
CA THR A 185 2.65 -19.17 -10.32
C THR A 185 4.08 -19.66 -10.05
N GLY A 186 4.59 -20.61 -10.84
CA GLY A 186 5.98 -21.09 -10.73
C GLY A 186 7.01 -19.98 -11.00
N LYS A 187 6.88 -19.31 -12.14
CA LYS A 187 7.75 -18.17 -12.51
C LYS A 187 7.60 -17.02 -11.51
N ALA A 188 6.37 -16.75 -11.06
CA ALA A 188 6.11 -15.73 -10.05
C ALA A 188 6.90 -16.00 -8.77
N ALA A 189 6.86 -17.24 -8.26
CA ALA A 189 7.57 -17.65 -7.05
C ALA A 189 9.09 -17.57 -7.21
N GLU A 190 9.63 -17.98 -8.37
CA GLU A 190 11.06 -17.89 -8.66
C GLU A 190 11.57 -16.45 -8.64
N HIS A 191 10.90 -15.55 -9.37
CA HIS A 191 11.27 -14.14 -9.39
C HIS A 191 11.09 -13.49 -8.01
N MET A 192 10.01 -13.81 -7.30
CA MET A 192 9.80 -13.25 -5.97
C MET A 192 10.86 -13.72 -4.96
N LYS A 193 11.29 -14.99 -5.02
CA LYS A 193 12.39 -15.49 -4.19
C LYS A 193 13.69 -14.71 -4.45
N LYS A 194 14.04 -14.49 -5.72
CA LYS A 194 15.22 -13.68 -6.08
C LYS A 194 15.15 -12.26 -5.51
N ALA A 195 13.98 -11.61 -5.58
CA ALA A 195 13.80 -10.27 -5.00
C ALA A 195 13.89 -10.26 -3.47
N ALA A 196 13.28 -11.25 -2.81
CA ALA A 196 13.15 -11.34 -1.36
C ALA A 196 14.43 -11.83 -0.65
N VAL A 197 15.22 -12.66 -1.32
CA VAL A 197 16.37 -13.37 -0.73
C VAL A 197 17.66 -12.92 -1.40
N ASP A 198 17.85 -13.25 -2.67
CA ASP A 198 19.14 -13.10 -3.37
C ASP A 198 19.53 -11.62 -3.57
N TYR A 199 18.55 -10.78 -3.90
CA TYR A 199 18.71 -9.34 -4.10
C TYR A 199 18.00 -8.52 -3.01
N LYS A 200 17.88 -9.08 -1.80
CA LYS A 200 17.18 -8.47 -0.69
C LYS A 200 17.61 -7.01 -0.45
N MET A 201 16.62 -6.17 -0.21
CA MET A 201 16.76 -4.73 0.03
C MET A 201 15.89 -4.33 1.23
N ASP A 202 16.40 -3.46 2.10
CA ASP A 202 15.67 -2.97 3.28
C ASP A 202 14.84 -1.71 3.02
N HIS A 203 14.85 -1.19 1.80
CA HIS A 203 13.89 -0.20 1.32
C HIS A 203 12.47 -0.80 1.29
N TYR A 204 11.45 0.06 1.33
CA TYR A 204 10.04 -0.34 1.43
C TYR A 204 9.65 -1.44 0.43
N MET A 205 9.97 -1.27 -0.85
CA MET A 205 9.61 -2.26 -1.88
C MET A 205 10.40 -3.57 -1.78
N GLY A 206 11.63 -3.54 -1.23
CA GLY A 206 12.36 -4.76 -0.89
C GLY A 206 11.72 -5.50 0.30
N LYS A 207 11.14 -4.77 1.27
CA LYS A 207 10.29 -5.37 2.32
C LYS A 207 9.01 -5.95 1.74
N VAL A 208 8.37 -5.26 0.79
CA VAL A 208 7.18 -5.79 0.08
C VAL A 208 7.50 -7.13 -0.61
N ALA A 209 8.65 -7.25 -1.28
CA ALA A 209 9.09 -8.52 -1.88
C ALA A 209 9.21 -9.64 -0.83
N GLN A 210 9.81 -9.33 0.33
CA GLN A 210 9.94 -10.29 1.44
C GLN A 210 8.57 -10.71 2.01
N ILE A 211 7.67 -9.76 2.24
CA ILE A 211 6.31 -10.03 2.72
C ILE A 211 5.56 -10.89 1.71
N HIS A 212 5.63 -10.54 0.42
CA HIS A 212 5.01 -11.32 -0.64
C HIS A 212 5.51 -12.77 -0.63
N HIS A 213 6.82 -12.96 -0.63
CA HIS A 213 7.43 -14.28 -0.58
C HIS A 213 6.90 -15.06 0.62
N ASN A 214 6.96 -14.48 1.82
CA ASN A 214 6.53 -15.14 3.05
C ASN A 214 5.04 -15.48 3.08
N LEU A 215 4.17 -14.58 2.58
CA LEU A 215 2.72 -14.83 2.52
C LEU A 215 2.33 -15.90 1.49
N ARG A 216 3.17 -16.13 0.48
CA ARG A 216 2.92 -17.13 -0.59
C ARG A 216 3.62 -18.46 -0.36
N THR A 217 4.70 -18.48 0.43
CA THR A 217 5.42 -19.72 0.81
C THR A 217 5.09 -20.20 2.22
N GLY A 218 4.56 -19.33 3.08
CA GLY A 218 4.09 -19.67 4.41
C GLY A 218 2.93 -20.66 4.33
N LYS A 219 3.15 -21.86 4.88
CA LYS A 219 2.10 -22.86 5.14
C LYS A 219 0.91 -22.15 5.79
N LYS A 220 -0.32 -22.42 5.30
CA LYS A 220 -1.58 -21.99 5.91
C LYS A 220 -1.44 -22.08 7.43
N GLN A 221 -1.55 -20.97 8.16
CA GLN A 221 -1.67 -21.05 9.61
C GLN A 221 -2.85 -21.98 9.91
N PRO A 222 -2.70 -23.00 10.79
CA PRO A 222 -3.84 -23.78 11.20
C PRO A 222 -4.82 -22.80 11.84
N VAL A 223 -6.05 -22.78 11.31
CA VAL A 223 -7.17 -22.09 11.94
C VAL A 223 -7.22 -22.62 13.37
N ARG A 224 -6.96 -21.76 14.35
CA ARG A 224 -7.27 -22.09 15.75
C ARG A 224 -8.80 -22.20 15.79
N GLN A 225 -9.27 -23.44 15.90
CA GLN A 225 -10.64 -23.74 16.33
C GLN A 225 -10.83 -23.30 17.77
#